data_AF-A0A3L8B209-F1
#
_entry.id   AF-A0A3L8B209-F1
#
_cell.length_a   1.000
_cell.length_b   1.000
_cell.length_c   1.000
_cell.angle_alpha   90.00
_cell.angle_beta   90.00
_cell.angle_gamma   90.00
#
_symmetry.space_group_name_H-M   'P 1'
#
loop_
_entity.id
_entity.type
_entity.pdbx_description
1 polymer ?
#
loop_
_entity_poly.entity_id
_entity_poly.type
_entity_poly.pdbx_seq_one_letter_code
_entity_poly.pdbx_strand_id
1 'polypeptide(L)'
;MASLQDQLLKAGMVNAQKVKQVKKEKRKQSKRVRHGEAEPVDEVKQAARQAQLEKAERDREINRQNQLLAQQKAIAAQIKQLVETHRLDRQGGEVGFQFVDGKSIKKLYVTAAQQRQLELGQAAIVAFNGDYELVATAIAEKIRQRDDGMVVLLNERTEPAHGDDDDPYADYVVPDDLMW
;
A
#
# COMPACT_ATOMS: atom_id res chain seq x y z
N MET A 1 -15.06 -11.06 47.04
CA MET A 1 -14.50 -10.82 45.70
C MET A 1 -13.01 -10.51 45.86
N ALA A 2 -12.12 -11.31 45.28
CA ALA A 2 -10.68 -11.12 45.44
C ALA A 2 -10.21 -9.89 44.65
N SER A 3 -9.44 -9.01 45.29
CA SER A 3 -8.91 -7.79 44.70
C SER A 3 -7.89 -8.13 43.61
N LEU A 4 -7.81 -7.33 42.54
CA LEU A 4 -6.80 -7.45 41.47
C LEU A 4 -5.36 -7.50 42.03
N GLN A 5 -5.11 -6.84 43.17
CA GLN A 5 -3.84 -6.93 43.89
C GLN A 5 -3.56 -8.32 44.48
N ASP A 6 -4.59 -9.02 44.96
CA ASP A 6 -4.44 -10.39 45.48
C ASP A 6 -4.23 -11.38 44.34
N GLN A 7 -4.80 -11.12 43.15
CA GLN A 7 -4.55 -11.93 41.96
C GLN A 7 -3.10 -11.77 41.46
N LEU A 8 -2.54 -10.56 41.48
CA LEU A 8 -1.15 -10.29 41.08
C LEU A 8 -0.11 -10.81 42.09
N LEU A 9 -0.41 -10.77 43.40
CA LEU A 9 0.42 -11.35 44.46
C LEU A 9 0.44 -12.88 44.40
N LYS A 10 -0.70 -13.51 44.09
CA LYS A 10 -0.84 -14.96 43.98
C LYS A 10 -0.21 -15.52 42.70
N ALA A 11 -0.09 -14.70 41.66
CA ALA A 11 0.59 -15.03 40.39
C ALA A 11 2.14 -14.92 40.44
N GLY A 12 2.73 -14.63 41.61
CA GLY A 12 4.20 -14.62 41.80
C GLY A 12 4.96 -13.46 41.15
N MET A 13 4.25 -12.48 40.57
CA MET A 13 4.84 -11.39 39.78
C MET A 13 5.30 -10.18 40.62
N VAL A 14 5.01 -10.17 41.93
CA VAL A 14 5.32 -9.04 42.83
C VAL A 14 5.79 -9.53 44.21
N ASN A 15 6.95 -9.04 44.67
CA ASN A 15 7.50 -9.36 45.99
C ASN A 15 6.63 -8.75 47.11
N ALA A 16 6.11 -9.60 48.02
CA ALA A 16 5.26 -9.21 49.14
C ALA A 16 5.89 -8.14 50.06
N GLN A 17 7.22 -8.09 50.15
CA GLN A 17 7.93 -7.05 50.90
C GLN A 17 7.79 -5.66 50.26
N LYS A 18 7.87 -5.57 48.92
CA LYS A 18 7.69 -4.31 48.19
C LYS A 18 6.26 -3.77 48.36
N VAL A 19 5.26 -4.65 48.31
CA VAL A 19 3.85 -4.25 48.55
C VAL A 19 3.65 -3.69 49.96
N LYS A 20 4.26 -4.29 50.98
CA LYS A 20 4.20 -3.79 52.37
C LYS A 20 4.92 -2.46 52.53
N GLN A 21 6.08 -2.26 51.89
CA GLN A 21 6.83 -1.00 51.92
C GLN A 21 6.03 0.14 51.29
N VAL A 22 5.48 -0.06 50.09
CA VAL A 22 4.64 0.93 49.39
C VAL A 22 3.41 1.31 50.22
N LYS A 23 2.75 0.34 50.89
CA LYS A 23 1.63 0.62 51.80
C LYS A 23 2.05 1.45 53.02
N LYS A 24 3.23 1.19 53.60
CA LYS A 24 3.76 1.93 54.76
C LYS A 24 4.15 3.36 54.38
N GLU A 25 4.73 3.56 53.20
CA GLU A 25 5.08 4.87 52.66
C GLU A 25 3.84 5.71 52.35
N LYS A 26 2.83 5.14 51.66
CA LYS A 26 1.53 5.82 51.44
C LYS A 26 0.87 6.25 52.75
N ARG A 27 0.94 5.42 53.80
CA ARG A 27 0.36 5.76 55.12
C ARG A 27 1.14 6.84 55.87
N LYS A 28 2.46 6.97 55.61
CA LYS A 28 3.28 8.07 56.15
C LYS A 28 3.02 9.38 55.39
N GLN A 29 2.96 9.32 54.05
CA GLN A 29 2.58 10.47 53.22
C GLN A 29 1.20 11.00 53.58
N SER A 30 0.19 10.13 53.72
CA SER A 30 -1.18 10.57 54.06
C SER A 30 -1.27 11.23 55.45
N LYS A 31 -0.46 10.80 56.42
CA LYS A 31 -0.35 11.47 57.73
C LYS A 31 0.30 12.85 57.62
N ARG A 32 1.37 13.00 56.83
CA ARG A 32 2.06 14.28 56.63
C ARG A 32 1.18 15.31 55.91
N VAL A 33 0.41 14.89 54.90
CA VAL A 33 -0.59 15.74 54.23
C VAL A 33 -1.69 16.18 55.18
N ARG A 34 -2.16 15.29 56.07
CA ARG A 34 -3.22 15.62 57.06
C ARG A 34 -2.76 16.58 58.16
N HIS A 35 -1.45 16.64 58.43
CA HIS A 35 -0.83 17.58 59.37
C HIS A 35 -0.34 18.88 58.71
N GLY A 36 -0.57 19.08 57.40
CA GLY A 36 -0.21 20.32 56.70
C GLY A 36 1.28 20.47 56.37
N GLU A 37 2.10 19.43 56.62
CA GLU A 37 3.56 19.45 56.37
C GLU A 37 3.93 19.14 54.91
N ALA A 38 2.97 18.75 54.06
CA ALA A 38 3.20 18.42 52.66
C ALA A 38 1.98 18.78 51.81
N GLU A 39 2.22 19.40 50.65
CA GLU A 39 1.18 19.54 49.62
C GLU A 39 0.69 18.15 49.20
N PRO A 40 -0.63 17.97 48.98
CA PRO A 40 -1.15 16.75 48.40
C PRO A 40 -0.56 16.61 47.00
N VAL A 41 0.42 15.72 46.83
CA VAL A 41 0.85 15.31 45.50
C VAL A 41 -0.37 14.65 44.87
N ASP A 42 -0.95 15.31 43.89
CA ASP A 42 -2.11 14.86 43.12
C ASP A 42 -1.66 13.74 42.17
N GLU A 43 -1.00 12.70 42.71
CA GLU A 43 -0.47 11.53 42.01
C GLU A 43 -1.58 10.87 41.17
N VAL A 44 -2.83 10.96 41.64
CA VAL A 44 -4.01 10.49 40.92
C VAL A 44 -4.27 11.34 39.66
N LYS A 45 -4.16 12.67 39.71
CA LYS A 45 -4.33 13.54 38.54
C LYS A 45 -3.16 13.41 37.56
N GLN A 46 -1.93 13.27 38.06
CA GLN A 46 -0.75 13.08 37.21
C GLN A 46 -0.77 11.71 36.52
N ALA A 47 -1.10 10.63 37.25
CA ALA A 47 -1.25 9.30 36.68
C ALA A 47 -2.45 9.23 35.70
N ALA A 48 -3.55 9.91 36.00
CA ALA A 48 -4.68 10.02 35.07
C ALA A 48 -4.30 10.78 33.79
N ARG A 49 -3.52 11.86 33.89
CA ARG A 49 -3.03 12.63 32.75
C ARG A 49 -2.05 11.82 31.91
N GLN A 50 -1.11 11.09 32.52
CA GLN A 50 -0.20 10.19 31.81
C GLN A 50 -0.94 9.05 31.11
N ALA A 51 -1.89 8.39 31.79
CA ALA A 51 -2.71 7.35 31.18
C ALA A 51 -3.59 7.86 30.02
N GLN A 52 -4.05 9.11 30.07
CA GLN A 52 -4.76 9.75 28.95
C GLN A 52 -3.83 10.02 27.76
N LEU A 53 -2.61 10.49 28.00
CA LEU A 53 -1.62 10.74 26.95
C LEU A 53 -1.20 9.43 26.26
N GLU A 54 -0.89 8.38 27.02
CA GLU A 54 -0.54 7.06 26.47
C GLU A 54 -1.68 6.43 25.65
N LYS A 55 -2.94 6.62 26.08
CA LYS A 55 -4.11 6.21 25.30
C LYS A 55 -4.22 7.01 24.00
N ALA A 56 -4.07 8.33 24.07
CA ALA A 56 -4.14 9.19 22.89
C ALA A 56 -3.05 8.86 21.87
N GLU A 57 -1.84 8.52 22.31
CA GLU A 57 -0.75 8.07 21.42
C GLU A 57 -1.05 6.72 20.77
N ARG A 58 -1.54 5.74 21.54
CA ARG A 58 -1.96 4.44 21.01
C ARG A 58 -3.10 4.58 20.00
N ASP A 59 -4.10 5.39 20.31
CA ASP A 59 -5.25 5.62 19.44
C ASP A 59 -4.84 6.34 18.14
N ARG A 60 -3.89 7.28 18.21
CA ARG A 60 -3.31 7.91 17.02
C ARG A 60 -2.62 6.89 16.12
N GLU A 61 -1.86 5.96 16.68
CA GLU A 61 -1.15 4.97 15.90
C GLU A 61 -2.11 3.97 15.23
N ILE A 62 -3.13 3.51 15.97
CA ILE A 62 -4.19 2.67 15.41
C ILE A 62 -4.93 3.41 14.28
N ASN A 63 -5.25 4.69 14.47
CA ASN A 63 -5.91 5.49 13.45
C ASN A 63 -5.05 5.67 12.20
N ARG A 64 -3.74 5.87 12.35
CA ARG A 64 -2.81 5.93 11.21
C ARG A 64 -2.81 4.62 10.43
N GLN A 65 -2.72 3.49 11.11
CA GLN A 65 -2.77 2.17 10.45
C GLN A 65 -4.10 1.96 9.70
N ASN A 66 -5.22 2.31 10.33
CA ASN A 66 -6.53 2.22 9.70
C ASN A 66 -6.65 3.14 8.49
N GLN A 67 -6.10 4.36 8.54
CA GLN A 67 -6.09 5.30 7.43
C GLN A 67 -5.26 4.76 6.26
N LEU A 68 -4.08 4.18 6.51
CA LEU A 68 -3.26 3.56 5.47
C LEU A 68 -3.99 2.38 4.80
N LEU A 69 -4.62 1.50 5.58
CA LEU A 69 -5.41 0.40 5.03
C LEU A 69 -6.61 0.90 4.23
N ALA A 70 -7.28 1.95 4.68
CA ALA A 70 -8.40 2.55 3.96
C ALA A 70 -7.94 3.17 2.63
N GLN A 71 -6.79 3.83 2.61
CA GLN A 71 -6.21 4.41 1.38
C GLN A 71 -5.86 3.33 0.37
N GLN A 72 -5.19 2.24 0.80
CA GLN A 72 -4.88 1.12 -0.08
C GLN A 72 -6.14 0.50 -0.69
N LYS A 73 -7.19 0.30 0.14
CA LYS A 73 -8.48 -0.21 -0.33
C LYS A 73 -9.16 0.74 -1.31
N ALA A 74 -9.08 2.05 -1.07
CA ALA A 74 -9.64 3.06 -1.97
C ALA A 74 -8.94 3.05 -3.34
N ILE A 75 -7.62 2.94 -3.36
CA ILE A 75 -6.83 2.82 -4.60
C ILE A 75 -7.22 1.55 -5.36
N ALA A 76 -7.27 0.41 -4.67
CA ALA A 76 -7.66 -0.86 -5.28
C ALA A 76 -9.09 -0.81 -5.85
N ALA A 77 -10.03 -0.20 -5.13
CA ALA A 77 -11.41 0.00 -5.61
C ALA A 77 -11.47 0.92 -6.85
N GLN A 78 -10.66 1.97 -6.88
CA GLN A 78 -10.58 2.88 -8.03
C GLN A 78 -10.01 2.18 -9.26
N ILE A 79 -8.96 1.37 -9.10
CA ILE A 79 -8.38 0.57 -10.18
C ILE A 79 -9.42 -0.43 -10.69
N LYS A 80 -10.11 -1.13 -9.78
CA LYS A 80 -11.20 -2.04 -10.12
C LYS A 80 -12.25 -1.37 -11.00
N GLN A 81 -12.71 -0.18 -10.62
CA GLN A 81 -13.69 0.56 -11.42
C GLN A 81 -13.15 0.93 -12.81
N LEU A 82 -11.88 1.36 -12.90
CA LEU A 82 -11.25 1.69 -14.18
C LEU A 82 -11.18 0.48 -15.10
N VAL A 83 -10.78 -0.68 -14.58
CA VAL A 83 -10.69 -1.92 -15.35
C VAL A 83 -12.07 -2.40 -15.77
N GLU A 84 -13.04 -2.46 -14.85
CA GLU A 84 -14.39 -2.95 -15.17
C GLU A 84 -15.11 -2.08 -16.22
N THR A 85 -14.89 -0.77 -16.19
CA THR A 85 -15.54 0.19 -17.10
C THR A 85 -14.86 0.23 -18.48
N HIS A 86 -13.54 0.06 -18.53
CA HIS A 86 -12.76 0.26 -19.76
C HIS A 86 -12.07 -1.01 -20.30
N ARG A 87 -12.37 -2.19 -19.73
CA ARG A 87 -11.91 -3.45 -20.30
C ARG A 87 -12.43 -3.61 -21.71
N LEU A 88 -11.56 -4.05 -22.60
CA LEU A 88 -11.89 -4.43 -23.96
C LEU A 88 -12.42 -5.86 -23.95
N ASP A 89 -13.59 -6.08 -24.56
CA ASP A 89 -14.15 -7.41 -24.66
C ASP A 89 -13.24 -8.30 -25.52
N ARG A 90 -13.01 -9.52 -25.04
CA ARG A 90 -12.15 -10.53 -25.67
C ARG A 90 -12.96 -11.69 -26.24
N GLN A 91 -14.30 -11.60 -26.23
CA GLN A 91 -15.16 -12.61 -26.87
C GLN A 91 -14.76 -12.80 -28.34
N GLY A 92 -14.56 -14.06 -28.74
CA GLY A 92 -14.10 -14.41 -30.10
C GLY A 92 -12.58 -14.29 -30.31
N GLY A 93 -11.79 -14.13 -29.25
CA GLY A 93 -10.34 -14.19 -29.32
C GLY A 93 -9.84 -15.62 -29.56
N GLU A 94 -9.30 -15.90 -30.74
CA GLU A 94 -8.69 -17.19 -31.08
C GLU A 94 -7.16 -17.12 -31.09
N VAL A 95 -6.60 -15.90 -31.14
CA VAL A 95 -5.17 -15.70 -31.27
C VAL A 95 -4.52 -15.66 -29.89
N GLY A 96 -3.57 -16.56 -29.69
CA GLY A 96 -2.84 -16.67 -28.44
C GLY A 96 -1.68 -15.70 -28.36
N PHE A 97 -1.85 -14.61 -27.63
CA PHE A 97 -0.79 -13.66 -27.34
C PHE A 97 0.00 -14.08 -26.10
N GLN A 98 1.32 -14.14 -26.21
CA GLN A 98 2.22 -14.53 -25.12
C GLN A 98 2.89 -13.29 -24.52
N PHE A 99 2.93 -13.23 -23.19
CA PHE A 99 3.54 -12.12 -22.46
C PHE A 99 4.23 -12.63 -21.19
N VAL A 100 5.17 -11.84 -20.68
CA VAL A 100 5.93 -12.19 -19.48
C VAL A 100 5.30 -11.52 -18.28
N ASP A 101 5.02 -12.29 -17.24
CA ASP A 101 4.62 -11.80 -15.93
C ASP A 101 5.64 -12.28 -14.89
N GLY A 102 6.52 -11.37 -14.48
CA GLY A 102 7.67 -11.67 -13.63
C GLY A 102 8.66 -12.64 -14.28
N LYS A 103 8.60 -13.92 -13.90
CA LYS A 103 9.48 -15.00 -14.41
C LYS A 103 8.77 -16.02 -15.29
N SER A 104 7.45 -15.90 -15.46
CA SER A 104 6.63 -16.89 -16.15
C SER A 104 6.05 -16.30 -17.42
N ILE A 105 6.06 -17.08 -18.50
CA ILE A 105 5.37 -16.73 -19.74
C ILE A 105 3.91 -17.16 -19.59
N LYS A 106 2.99 -16.22 -19.81
CA LYS A 106 1.54 -16.43 -19.78
C LYS A 106 0.97 -16.20 -21.17
N LYS A 107 -0.22 -16.76 -21.41
CA LYS A 107 -0.90 -16.70 -22.70
C LYS A 107 -2.31 -16.14 -22.52
N LEU A 108 -2.66 -15.13 -23.29
CA LEU A 108 -4.00 -14.54 -23.35
C LEU A 108 -4.59 -14.74 -24.74
N TYR A 109 -5.83 -15.20 -24.81
CA TYR A 109 -6.55 -15.25 -26.08
C TYR A 109 -7.18 -13.89 -26.37
N VAL A 110 -6.83 -13.35 -27.54
CA VAL A 110 -7.25 -12.03 -28.03
C VAL A 110 -7.64 -12.15 -29.51
N THR A 111 -8.35 -11.14 -30.02
CA THR A 111 -8.63 -11.05 -31.45
C THR A 111 -7.38 -10.59 -32.22
N ALA A 112 -7.31 -10.85 -33.53
CA ALA A 112 -6.19 -10.40 -34.36
C ALA A 112 -6.00 -8.86 -34.36
N ALA A 113 -7.11 -8.11 -34.24
CA ALA A 113 -7.06 -6.65 -34.11
C ALA A 113 -6.44 -6.22 -32.78
N GLN A 114 -6.81 -6.87 -31.68
CA GLN A 114 -6.26 -6.60 -30.35
C GLN A 114 -4.80 -6.98 -30.22
N GLN A 115 -4.37 -8.08 -30.86
CA GLN A 115 -2.96 -8.43 -30.95
C GLN A 115 -2.16 -7.29 -31.58
N ARG A 116 -2.59 -6.76 -32.73
CA ARG A 116 -1.92 -5.62 -33.37
C ARG A 116 -1.92 -4.37 -32.48
N GLN A 117 -3.02 -4.12 -31.77
CA GLN A 117 -3.08 -3.00 -30.80
C GLN A 117 -2.09 -3.17 -29.65
N LEU A 118 -1.87 -4.39 -29.17
CA LEU A 118 -0.85 -4.69 -28.16
C LEU A 118 0.56 -4.48 -28.71
N GLU A 119 0.84 -4.96 -29.92
CA GLU A 119 2.12 -4.78 -30.60
C GLU A 119 2.44 -3.30 -30.82
N LEU A 120 1.46 -2.50 -31.24
CA LEU A 120 1.58 -1.05 -31.45
C LEU A 120 1.57 -0.20 -30.16
N GLY A 121 1.42 -0.82 -28.98
CA GLY A 121 1.34 -0.10 -27.71
C GLY A 121 0.07 0.76 -27.56
N GLN A 122 -1.02 0.42 -28.26
CA GLN A 122 -2.34 1.06 -28.14
C GLN A 122 -3.24 0.37 -27.11
N ALA A 123 -2.96 -0.90 -26.82
CA ALA A 123 -3.57 -1.66 -25.75
C ALA A 123 -2.48 -2.20 -24.80
N ALA A 124 -2.91 -2.56 -23.61
CA ALA A 124 -2.05 -3.03 -22.53
C ALA A 124 -2.74 -4.17 -21.77
N ILE A 125 -1.93 -5.04 -21.16
CA ILE A 125 -2.42 -6.16 -20.35
C ILE A 125 -2.25 -5.80 -18.88
N VAL A 126 -3.35 -5.88 -18.13
CA VAL A 126 -3.37 -5.65 -16.69
C VAL A 126 -3.79 -6.92 -15.94
N ALA A 127 -3.17 -7.16 -14.80
CA ALA A 127 -3.58 -8.22 -13.89
C ALA A 127 -4.76 -7.72 -13.04
N PHE A 128 -5.88 -8.42 -13.07
CA PHE A 128 -7.09 -8.03 -12.36
C PHE A 128 -7.85 -9.25 -11.84
N ASN A 129 -8.18 -9.25 -10.54
CA ASN A 129 -8.92 -10.34 -9.86
C ASN A 129 -8.37 -11.76 -10.07
N GLY A 130 -7.07 -11.91 -10.33
CA GLY A 130 -6.43 -13.20 -10.57
C GLY A 130 -6.43 -13.64 -12.04
N ASP A 131 -7.02 -12.86 -12.92
CA ASP A 131 -7.01 -13.03 -14.37
C ASP A 131 -6.29 -11.86 -15.06
N TYR A 132 -6.22 -11.92 -16.39
CA TYR A 132 -5.65 -10.87 -17.23
C TYR A 132 -6.74 -10.20 -18.05
N GLU A 133 -6.76 -8.88 -18.02
CA GLU A 133 -7.67 -8.07 -18.81
C GLU A 133 -6.93 -7.16 -19.76
N LEU A 134 -7.59 -6.88 -20.88
CA LEU A 134 -7.08 -5.98 -21.91
C LEU A 134 -7.71 -4.61 -21.71
N VAL A 135 -6.88 -3.56 -21.64
CA VAL A 135 -7.32 -2.17 -21.51
C VAL A 135 -6.57 -1.29 -22.50
N ALA A 136 -7.12 -0.12 -22.82
CA ALA A 136 -6.40 0.87 -23.62
C ALA A 136 -5.19 1.44 -22.86
N THR A 137 -4.13 1.82 -23.58
CA THR A 137 -2.90 2.40 -23.02
C THR A 137 -3.19 3.57 -22.08
N ALA A 138 -4.09 4.48 -22.46
CA ALA A 138 -4.46 5.64 -21.63
C ALA A 138 -5.07 5.25 -20.26
N ILE A 139 -5.69 4.07 -20.15
CA ILE A 139 -6.21 3.55 -18.89
C ILE A 139 -5.13 2.80 -18.12
N ALA A 140 -4.29 2.02 -18.82
CA ALA A 140 -3.14 1.37 -18.20
C ALA A 140 -2.18 2.38 -17.57
N GLU A 141 -1.92 3.52 -18.22
CA GLU A 141 -1.10 4.60 -17.63
C GLU A 141 -1.71 5.17 -16.35
N LYS A 142 -3.05 5.35 -16.31
CA LYS A 142 -3.75 5.79 -15.10
C LYS A 142 -3.66 4.75 -13.99
N ILE A 143 -3.72 3.46 -14.33
CA ILE A 143 -3.53 2.37 -13.37
C ILE A 143 -2.09 2.38 -12.87
N ARG A 144 -1.10 2.50 -13.76
CA ARG A 144 0.33 2.57 -13.45
C ARG A 144 0.69 3.68 -12.47
N GLN A 145 0.07 4.85 -12.62
CA GLN A 145 0.25 5.98 -11.69
C GLN A 145 -0.24 5.70 -10.27
N ARG A 146 -1.10 4.70 -10.08
CA ARG A 146 -1.70 4.34 -8.79
C ARG A 146 -1.08 3.08 -8.21
N ASP A 147 -0.92 2.07 -9.05
CA ASP A 147 -0.30 0.79 -8.75
C ASP A 147 0.39 0.26 -10.01
N ASP A 148 1.71 0.38 -10.04
CA ASP A 148 2.57 -0.08 -11.12
C ASP A 148 2.54 -1.62 -11.25
N GLY A 149 2.36 -2.34 -10.14
CA GLY A 149 2.38 -3.80 -10.12
C GLY A 149 1.17 -4.46 -10.78
N MET A 150 0.11 -3.69 -11.07
CA MET A 150 -1.07 -4.19 -11.78
C MET A 150 -0.90 -4.18 -13.30
N VAL A 151 0.04 -3.41 -13.84
CA VAL A 151 0.30 -3.34 -15.28
C VAL A 151 1.37 -4.36 -15.64
N VAL A 152 1.00 -5.37 -16.42
CA VAL A 152 1.90 -6.48 -16.75
C VAL A 152 2.62 -6.25 -18.07
N LEU A 153 1.89 -5.72 -19.05
CA LEU A 153 2.47 -5.36 -20.34
C LEU A 153 1.96 -4.01 -20.79
N LEU A 154 2.89 -3.11 -21.06
CA LEU A 154 2.64 -1.82 -21.68
C LEU A 154 3.78 -1.56 -22.66
N ASN A 155 3.50 -1.75 -23.96
CA ASN A 155 4.48 -1.47 -25.00
C ASN A 155 4.53 0.04 -25.28
N GLU A 156 5.70 0.53 -25.68
CA GLU A 156 5.83 1.90 -26.17
C GLU A 156 5.01 2.07 -27.44
N ARG A 157 4.33 3.21 -27.53
CA ARG A 157 3.45 3.49 -28.65
C ARG A 157 4.32 3.69 -29.88
N THR A 158 4.31 2.69 -30.76
CA THR A 158 4.89 2.85 -32.08
C THR A 158 3.83 3.58 -32.89
N GLU A 159 4.04 4.88 -33.15
CA GLU A 159 3.19 5.55 -34.12
C GLU A 159 3.28 4.76 -35.43
N PRO A 160 2.15 4.44 -36.08
CA PRO A 160 2.24 3.90 -37.43
C PRO A 160 3.01 4.97 -38.21
N ALA A 161 4.16 4.60 -38.78
CA ALA A 161 5.01 5.52 -39.53
C ALA A 161 4.13 6.38 -40.45
N HIS A 162 3.83 7.60 -39.99
CA HIS A 162 3.42 8.66 -40.87
C HIS A 162 4.67 8.92 -41.70
N GLY A 163 4.51 8.80 -43.02
CA GLY A 163 5.62 8.78 -43.96
C GLY A 163 6.62 9.91 -43.71
N ASP A 164 7.87 9.57 -43.98
CA ASP A 164 9.00 10.46 -44.31
C ASP A 164 8.58 11.91 -44.54
N ASP A 165 9.06 12.83 -43.69
CA ASP A 165 9.34 14.22 -44.09
C ASP A 165 10.08 15.06 -43.02
N ASP A 166 10.90 14.44 -42.16
CA ASP A 166 11.88 15.21 -41.36
C ASP A 166 13.03 14.30 -40.87
N ASP A 167 13.77 13.72 -41.83
CA ASP A 167 15.12 13.21 -41.54
C ASP A 167 16.14 14.35 -41.77
N PRO A 168 16.64 15.03 -40.73
CA PRO A 168 17.64 16.09 -40.85
C PRO A 168 19.02 15.59 -41.33
N TYR A 169 19.18 14.30 -41.63
CA TYR A 169 20.42 13.69 -42.12
C TYR A 169 20.37 13.22 -43.59
N ALA A 170 19.30 13.51 -44.34
CA ALA A 170 19.21 13.20 -45.78
C ALA A 170 20.34 13.84 -46.63
N ASP A 171 20.99 14.88 -46.12
CA ASP A 171 22.11 15.56 -46.79
C ASP A 171 23.46 14.83 -46.64
N TYR A 172 23.56 13.80 -45.79
CA TYR A 172 24.78 13.00 -45.68
C TYR A 172 24.75 11.85 -46.69
N VAL A 173 25.12 12.18 -47.94
CA VAL A 173 25.49 11.18 -48.94
C VAL A 173 26.66 10.37 -48.39
N VAL A 174 26.39 9.13 -47.98
CA VAL A 174 27.43 8.16 -47.65
C VAL A 174 28.25 7.91 -48.92
N PRO A 175 29.55 8.24 -48.96
CA PRO A 175 30.37 7.97 -50.13
C PRO A 175 30.54 6.46 -50.28
N ASP A 176 30.23 5.97 -51.47
CA ASP A 176 30.28 4.59 -51.92
C ASP A 176 31.73 4.06 -52.01
N ASP A 177 32.39 3.86 -50.87
CA ASP A 177 33.71 3.21 -50.84
C ASP A 177 33.94 2.45 -49.51
N LEU A 178 33.44 1.21 -49.45
CA LEU A 178 33.91 0.15 -48.54
C LEU A 178 33.28 -1.20 -48.90
N MET A 179 33.54 -1.67 -50.12
CA MET A 179 33.45 -3.09 -50.43
C MET A 179 34.78 -3.75 -50.02
N TRP A 180 34.73 -4.54 -48.94
CA TRP A 180 35.74 -5.54 -48.63
C TRP A 180 35.07 -6.92 -48.63
#